data_AF-A0A7G4RDA8-F1
#
_entry.id   AF-A0A7G4RDA8-F1
#
_cell.length_a   1.000
_cell.length_b   1.000
_cell.length_c   1.000
_cell.angle_alpha   90.00
_cell.angle_beta   90.00
_cell.angle_gamma   90.00
#
_symmetry.space_group_name_H-M   'P 1'
#
loop_
_entity.id
_entity.type
_entity.pdbx_description
1 polymer ?
#
loop_
_entity_poly.entity_id
_entity_poly.type
_entity_poly.pdbx_seq_one_letter_code
_entity_poly.pdbx_strand_id
1 'polypeptide(L)'
;MALFAVNTGCRESEVCHLQWDWEIKLPQLPHLLVFIIPPEMVKNGEERLVVCNQTAKSVVDSQRGKHKQFVFTFKGNPITRINNTGWKEARKKAGLEFVRVHDLKHTFGRRLRSVGVSFEDR
;
A
#
# COMPACT_ATOMS: atom_id res chain seq x y z
N MET A 1 -4.17 5.72 3.06
CA MET A 1 -3.76 4.32 3.36
C MET A 1 -4.75 3.29 2.83
N ALA A 2 -6.04 3.33 3.19
CA ALA A 2 -7.02 2.31 2.74
C ALA A 2 -7.05 2.10 1.22
N LEU A 3 -7.14 3.19 0.46
CA LEU A 3 -7.08 3.16 -1.02
C LEU A 3 -5.77 2.59 -1.56
N PHE A 4 -4.63 2.89 -0.93
CA PHE A 4 -3.36 2.30 -1.33
C PHE A 4 -3.36 0.79 -1.09
N ALA A 5 -3.64 0.36 0.15
CA ALA A 5 -3.64 -1.05 0.56
C ALA A 5 -4.56 -1.94 -0.29
N VAL A 6 -5.78 -1.48 -0.61
CA VAL A 6 -6.74 -2.25 -1.42
C VAL A 6 -6.35 -2.33 -2.90
N ASN A 7 -5.47 -1.44 -3.38
CA ASN A 7 -5.00 -1.40 -4.76
C ASN A 7 -3.58 -1.96 -4.95
N THR A 8 -2.88 -2.32 -3.87
CA THR A 8 -1.51 -2.89 -3.94
C THR A 8 -1.36 -4.24 -3.25
N GLY A 9 -2.33 -4.65 -2.43
CA GLY A 9 -2.27 -5.92 -1.68
C GLY A 9 -1.16 -5.97 -0.63
N CYS A 10 -0.53 -4.83 -0.31
CA CYS A 10 0.52 -4.74 0.69
C CYS A 10 0.03 -5.19 2.07
N ARG A 11 0.94 -5.80 2.84
CA ARG A 11 0.73 -6.10 4.26
C ARG A 11 0.72 -4.78 5.05
N GLU A 12 0.12 -4.80 6.24
CA GLU A 12 0.09 -3.60 7.10
C GLU A 12 1.50 -3.06 7.37
N SER A 13 2.46 -3.92 7.70
CA SER A 13 3.85 -3.52 7.94
C SER A 13 4.49 -2.83 6.74
N GLU A 14 4.27 -3.36 5.54
CA GLU A 14 4.80 -2.83 4.28
C GLU A 14 4.21 -1.44 3.98
N VAL A 15 2.91 -1.22 4.25
CA VAL A 15 2.28 0.11 4.09
C VAL A 15 2.78 1.08 5.16
N CYS A 16 2.82 0.68 6.43
CA CYS A 16 3.24 1.53 7.54
C CYS A 16 4.69 2.03 7.41
N HIS A 17 5.58 1.18 6.88
CA HIS A 17 7.00 1.49 6.74
C HIS A 17 7.42 1.82 5.32
N LEU A 18 6.48 2.05 4.39
CA LEU A 18 6.82 2.38 2.99
C LEU A 18 7.67 3.66 2.96
N GLN A 19 8.83 3.59 2.29
CA GLN A 19 9.79 4.69 2.20
C GLN A 19 9.93 5.22 0.78
N TRP A 20 10.38 6.47 0.66
CA TRP A 20 10.58 7.13 -0.63
C TRP A 20 11.78 6.62 -1.41
N ASP A 21 12.83 6.18 -0.73
CA ASP A 21 14.06 5.62 -1.33
C ASP A 21 13.82 4.26 -2.00
N TRP A 22 12.73 3.57 -1.65
CA TRP A 22 12.29 2.33 -2.29
C TRP A 22 11.56 2.55 -3.61
N GLU A 23 11.26 3.79 -3.98
CA GLU A 23 10.62 4.10 -5.25
C GLU A 23 11.63 4.02 -6.40
N ILE A 24 11.32 3.21 -7.41
CA ILE A 24 12.15 3.09 -8.60
C ILE A 24 11.58 3.97 -9.72
N LYS A 25 12.40 4.86 -10.26
CA LYS A 25 12.07 5.62 -11.46
C LYS A 25 12.37 4.77 -12.68
N LEU A 26 11.37 4.61 -13.55
CA LEU A 26 11.47 3.90 -14.81
C LEU A 26 11.35 4.92 -15.95
N PRO A 27 12.46 5.44 -16.51
CA PRO A 27 12.42 6.47 -17.54
C PRO A 27 11.61 6.06 -18.78
N GLN A 28 11.63 4.77 -19.12
CA GLN A 28 10.90 4.17 -20.24
C GLN A 28 9.38 4.12 -20.00
N LEU A 29 8.94 4.14 -18.74
CA LEU A 29 7.55 4.01 -18.32
C LEU A 29 7.20 5.08 -17.26
N PRO A 30 7.25 6.37 -17.62
CA PRO A 30 7.15 7.48 -16.65
C PRO A 30 5.79 7.59 -15.98
N HIS A 31 4.76 6.94 -16.53
CA HIS A 31 3.42 6.90 -15.96
C HIS A 31 3.31 5.87 -14.83
N LEU A 32 4.17 4.85 -14.79
CA LEU A 32 4.18 3.84 -13.73
C LEU A 32 4.84 4.39 -12.47
N LEU A 33 4.26 4.01 -11.33
CA LEU A 33 4.86 4.24 -10.02
C LEU A 33 5.08 2.88 -9.38
N VAL A 34 6.33 2.59 -9.04
CA VAL A 34 6.78 1.28 -8.60
C VAL A 34 7.64 1.43 -7.34
N PHE A 35 7.41 0.56 -6.37
CA PHE A 35 8.31 0.39 -5.23
C PHE A 35 8.93 -1.02 -5.24
N ILE A 36 10.18 -1.12 -4.81
CA ILE A 36 10.81 -2.38 -4.44
C ILE A 36 11.02 -2.34 -2.93
N ILE A 37 10.21 -3.11 -2.19
CA ILE A 37 10.34 -3.24 -0.75
C ILE A 37 11.44 -4.27 -0.47
N PRO A 38 12.43 -3.93 0.36
CA PRO A 38 13.60 -4.78 0.53
C PRO A 38 13.27 -6.01 1.40
N PRO A 39 14.01 -7.11 1.23
CA PRO A 39 13.66 -8.43 1.78
C PRO A 39 13.57 -8.44 3.31
N GLU A 40 14.31 -7.60 4.02
CA GLU A 40 14.30 -7.51 5.49
C GLU A 40 12.95 -6.99 6.01
N MET A 41 12.19 -6.30 5.16
CA MET A 41 10.87 -5.77 5.45
C MET A 41 9.73 -6.69 4.99
N VAL A 42 10.05 -7.80 4.31
CA VAL A 42 9.09 -8.74 3.75
C VAL A 42 9.15 -10.06 4.51
N LYS A 43 7.98 -10.59 4.90
CA LYS A 43 7.88 -11.79 5.75
C LYS A 43 8.66 -13.02 5.25
N ASN A 44 8.82 -13.17 3.93
CA ASN A 44 9.44 -14.35 3.33
C ASN A 44 10.92 -14.13 2.98
N GLY A 45 11.49 -12.95 3.27
CA GLY A 45 12.88 -12.63 2.95
C GLY A 45 13.16 -12.41 1.46
N GLU A 46 12.13 -12.23 0.64
CA GLU A 46 12.22 -11.91 -0.78
C GLU A 46 11.82 -10.45 -1.00
N GLU A 47 12.48 -9.79 -1.94
CA GLU A 47 12.08 -8.44 -2.35
C GLU A 47 10.63 -8.45 -2.85
N ARG A 48 9.93 -7.34 -2.62
CA ARG A 48 8.54 -7.21 -3.06
C ARG A 48 8.37 -6.05 -4.01
N LEU A 49 8.07 -6.39 -5.27
CA LEU A 49 7.62 -5.45 -6.27
C LEU A 49 6.19 -4.98 -5.97
N VAL A 50 5.98 -3.67 -5.91
CA VAL A 50 4.66 -3.06 -5.75
C VAL A 50 4.41 -2.12 -6.91
N VAL A 51 3.55 -2.53 -7.83
CA VAL A 51 3.11 -1.71 -8.96
C VAL A 51 1.86 -0.93 -8.54
N CYS A 52 1.92 0.40 -8.59
CA CYS A 52 0.80 1.25 -8.24
C CYS A 52 -0.06 1.56 -9.47
N ASN A 53 -1.33 1.15 -9.44
CA ASN A 53 -2.32 1.64 -10.39
C ASN A 53 -2.58 3.15 -10.20
N GLN A 54 -3.40 3.75 -11.08
CA GLN A 54 -3.67 5.19 -11.04
C GLN A 54 -4.20 5.67 -9.68
N THR A 55 -5.03 4.87 -9.01
CA THR A 55 -5.58 5.19 -7.68
C THR A 55 -4.52 5.10 -6.57
N ALA A 56 -3.69 4.05 -6.57
CA ALA A 56 -2.59 3.94 -5.61
C ALA A 56 -1.56 5.05 -5.82
N LYS A 57 -1.24 5.36 -7.08
CA LYS A 57 -0.33 6.44 -7.47
C LYS A 57 -0.82 7.79 -6.96
N SER A 58 -2.08 8.15 -7.19
CA SER A 58 -2.62 9.44 -6.72
C SER A 58 -2.56 9.57 -5.19
N VAL A 59 -2.76 8.46 -4.46
CA VAL A 59 -2.59 8.44 -3.00
C VAL A 59 -1.13 8.70 -2.62
N VAL A 60 -0.17 8.05 -3.27
CA VAL A 60 1.27 8.24 -3.01
C VAL A 60 1.69 9.69 -3.32
N ASP A 61 1.27 10.22 -4.47
CA ASP A 61 1.60 11.57 -4.90
C ASP A 61 1.04 12.62 -3.93
N SER A 62 -0.16 12.40 -3.37
CA SER A 62 -0.72 13.27 -2.33
C SER A 62 0.07 13.30 -1.01
N GLN A 63 1.03 12.39 -0.82
CA GLN A 63 1.89 12.37 0.37
C GLN A 63 3.24 13.06 0.15
N ARG A 64 3.58 13.46 -1.08
CA ARG A 64 4.86 14.13 -1.38
C ARG A 64 5.00 15.41 -0.56
N GLY A 65 6.21 15.66 -0.07
CA GLY A 65 6.53 16.83 0.75
C GLY A 65 6.06 16.77 2.21
N LYS A 66 5.22 15.79 2.60
CA LYS A 66 4.75 15.69 4.00
C LYS A 66 5.79 15.13 4.97
N HIS A 67 6.70 14.29 4.47
CA HIS A 67 7.75 13.69 5.27
C HIS A 67 8.94 13.30 4.40
N LYS A 68 10.16 13.37 4.95
CA LYS A 68 11.42 13.17 4.20
C LYS A 68 11.73 11.72 3.83
N GLN A 69 11.33 10.77 4.68
CA GLN A 69 11.66 9.34 4.53
C GLN A 69 10.44 8.47 4.24
N PHE A 70 9.45 8.46 5.13
CA PHE A 70 8.25 7.64 4.99
C PHE A 70 7.16 8.26 4.11
N VAL A 71 6.46 7.41 3.35
CA VAL A 71 5.31 7.78 2.51
C VAL A 71 4.09 8.12 3.36
N PHE A 72 3.77 7.28 4.35
CA PHE A 72 2.57 7.46 5.18
C PHE A 72 2.94 7.90 6.60
N THR A 73 2.56 9.12 6.95
CA THR A 73 2.83 9.72 8.26
C THR A 73 1.58 10.39 8.82
N PHE A 74 1.58 10.60 10.14
CA PHE A 74 0.58 11.39 10.84
C PHE A 74 1.27 12.32 11.81
N LYS A 75 0.98 13.64 11.70
CA LYS A 75 1.61 14.69 12.51
C LYS A 75 3.15 14.57 12.51
N GLY A 76 3.74 14.38 11.34
CA GLY A 76 5.19 14.27 11.15
C GLY A 76 5.82 12.95 11.60
N ASN A 77 5.04 12.03 12.18
CA ASN A 77 5.56 10.74 12.68
C ASN A 77 5.13 9.59 11.76
N PRO A 78 5.96 8.55 11.60
CA PRO A 78 5.58 7.33 10.87
C PRO A 78 4.37 6.67 11.50
N ILE A 79 3.46 6.18 10.68
CA ILE A 79 2.31 5.41 11.18
C ILE A 79 2.78 3.99 11.45
N THR A 80 2.55 3.47 12.65
CA THR A 80 2.99 2.13 13.04
C THR A 80 1.91 1.06 12.81
N ARG A 81 0.63 1.45 12.77
CA ARG A 81 -0.52 0.55 12.58
C ARG A 81 -1.63 1.22 11.79
N ILE A 82 -2.26 0.49 10.87
CA ILE A 82 -3.43 0.97 10.11
C ILE A 82 -4.68 0.87 10.97
N ASN A 83 -4.83 -0.17 11.79
CA ASN A 83 -6.00 -0.36 12.67
C ASN A 83 -6.05 0.60 13.88
N ASN A 84 -5.86 1.89 13.61
CA ASN A 84 -5.93 2.99 14.57
C ASN A 84 -7.35 3.59 14.61
N THR A 85 -7.53 4.64 15.41
CA THR A 85 -8.81 5.37 15.54
C THR A 85 -9.33 5.86 14.18
N GLY A 86 -8.47 6.40 13.32
CA GLY A 86 -8.84 6.85 11.98
C GLY A 86 -9.44 5.73 11.12
N TRP A 87 -8.88 4.52 11.14
CA TRP A 87 -9.44 3.37 10.45
C TRP A 87 -10.80 2.94 11.04
N LYS A 88 -10.89 2.83 12.36
CA LYS A 88 -12.13 2.41 13.06
C LYS A 88 -13.29 3.36 12.78
N GLU A 89 -13.03 4.67 12.80
CA GLU A 89 -14.02 5.69 12.46
C GLU A 89 -14.39 5.67 10.97
N ALA A 90 -13.40 5.52 10.08
CA ALA A 90 -13.66 5.46 8.64
C ALA A 90 -14.55 4.27 8.26
N ARG A 91 -14.28 3.08 8.79
CA ARG A 91 -15.11 1.89 8.49
C ARG A 91 -16.50 1.99 9.11
N LYS A 92 -16.65 2.61 10.28
CA LYS A 92 -17.97 2.89 10.88
C LYS A 92 -18.79 3.83 9.98
N LYS A 93 -18.18 4.93 9.54
CA LYS A 93 -18.81 5.90 8.62
C LYS A 93 -19.19 5.26 7.28
N ALA A 94 -18.44 4.27 6.83
CA ALA A 94 -18.73 3.53 5.59
C ALA A 94 -19.74 2.38 5.77
N GLY A 95 -20.24 2.11 6.99
CA GLY A 95 -21.11 0.96 7.26
C GLY A 95 -20.41 -0.40 7.19
N LEU A 96 -19.09 -0.43 7.37
CA LEU A 96 -18.20 -1.59 7.20
C LEU A 96 -17.47 -1.96 8.50
N GLU A 97 -18.16 -1.92 9.62
CA GLU A 97 -17.56 -2.07 10.96
C GLU A 97 -16.77 -3.37 11.17
N PHE A 98 -17.11 -4.43 10.45
CA PHE A 98 -16.44 -5.73 10.55
C PHE A 98 -15.24 -5.89 9.60
N VAL A 99 -15.03 -4.95 8.67
CA VAL A 99 -13.89 -5.01 7.75
C VAL A 99 -12.58 -4.79 8.51
N ARG A 100 -11.64 -5.70 8.32
CA ARG A 100 -10.28 -5.66 8.86
C ARG A 100 -9.32 -5.15 7.79
N VAL A 101 -8.19 -4.59 8.23
CA VAL A 101 -7.12 -4.14 7.33
C VAL A 101 -6.66 -5.28 6.40
N HIS A 102 -6.57 -6.50 6.94
CA HIS A 102 -6.17 -7.68 6.17
C HIS A 102 -7.13 -8.04 5.04
N ASP A 103 -8.43 -7.71 5.18
CA ASP A 103 -9.43 -8.00 4.16
C ASP A 103 -9.20 -7.15 2.89
N LEU A 104 -8.50 -6.01 2.99
CA LEU A 104 -8.09 -5.22 1.82
C LEU A 104 -7.10 -5.97 0.95
N LYS A 105 -6.13 -6.67 1.57
CA LYS A 105 -5.19 -7.54 0.85
C LYS A 105 -5.92 -8.68 0.14
N HIS A 106 -6.86 -9.34 0.83
CA HIS A 106 -7.67 -10.37 0.20
C HIS A 106 -8.51 -9.85 -0.96
N THR A 107 -9.04 -8.63 -0.83
CA THR A 107 -9.82 -7.97 -1.90
C THR A 107 -8.95 -7.74 -3.14
N PHE A 108 -7.72 -7.25 -2.98
CA PHE A 108 -6.78 -7.08 -4.09
C PHE A 108 -6.54 -8.41 -4.83
N GLY A 109 -6.11 -9.46 -4.10
CA GLY A 109 -5.84 -10.77 -4.69
C GLY A 109 -7.10 -11.41 -5.32
N ARG A 110 -8.28 -11.17 -4.76
CA ARG A 110 -9.56 -11.64 -5.33
C ARG A 110 -9.90 -10.94 -6.64
N ARG A 111 -9.65 -9.63 -6.75
CA ARG A 111 -9.86 -8.86 -7.98
C ARG A 111 -8.94 -9.35 -9.09
N LEU A 112 -7.65 -9.52 -8.80
CA LEU A 112 -6.69 -10.07 -9.76
C LEU A 112 -7.08 -11.48 -10.22
N ARG A 113 -7.46 -12.35 -9.28
CA ARG A 113 -7.98 -13.68 -9.61
C ARG A 113 -9.22 -13.62 -10.52
N SER A 114 -10.14 -12.69 -10.28
CA SER A 114 -11.37 -12.59 -11.07
C SER A 114 -11.16 -12.19 -12.52
N VAL A 115 -10.03 -11.54 -12.82
CA VAL A 115 -9.64 -11.15 -14.19
C VAL A 115 -8.57 -12.08 -14.79
N GLY A 116 -8.34 -13.24 -14.18
CA GLY A 116 -7.48 -14.29 -14.73
C GLY A 116 -5.98 -14.11 -14.50
N VAL A 117 -5.55 -13.18 -13.65
CA VAL A 117 -4.12 -13.08 -13.28
C VAL A 117 -3.69 -14.35 -12.55
N SER A 118 -2.52 -14.85 -12.93
CA SER A 118 -1.95 -16.10 -12.42
C SER A 118 -1.73 -16.06 -10.90
N PHE A 119 -1.47 -17.22 -10.28
CA PHE A 119 -1.12 -17.25 -8.87
C PHE A 119 0.23 -16.57 -8.59
N GLU A 120 1.18 -16.70 -9.51
CA GLU A 120 2.54 -16.18 -9.39
C GLU A 120 2.57 -14.65 -9.49
N ASP A 121 1.65 -14.06 -10.28
CA ASP A 121 1.62 -12.63 -10.58
C ASP A 121 0.70 -11.78 -9.68
N ARG A 122 0.12 -12.33 -8.60
CA ARG A 122 -0.93 -11.67 -7.79
C ARG A 122 -0.65 -11.50 -6.29
#